data_AF-A0A1A8GPG9-F1
#
_entry.id   AF-A0A1A8GPG9-F1
#
_cell.length_a   1.000
_cell.length_b   1.000
_cell.length_c   1.000
_cell.angle_alpha   90.00
_cell.angle_beta   90.00
_cell.angle_gamma   90.00
#
_symmetry.space_group_name_H-M   'P 1'
#
loop_
_entity.id
_entity.type
_entity.pdbx_description
1 polymer ?
#
loop_
_entity_poly.entity_id
_entity_poly.type
_entity_poly.pdbx_seq_one_letter_code
_entity_poly.pdbx_strand_id
1 'polypeptide(L)'
;MMASPSPPSVFLPANFKMSNAQLAFFLREAQTTGQTVGGGGRSASGPSSGHPLQRSESFVVFQTKDLPAINISFGPFAQDQALSKELLQPASPLDIPGQLTVGWKVRAFIVQARVFSNNPTVQVFFYIAGRDWDDFKAQDNLPCIRLHAFRDVREIKTSCRMRGNLAQCLAQLELPPSWFNTNVAPL
;
A
#
# COMPACT_ATOMS: atom_id res chain seq x y z
N MET A 1 -44.79 30.00 15.93
CA MET A 1 -43.38 29.92 15.49
C MET A 1 -43.38 29.31 14.10
N MET A 2 -43.05 30.09 13.06
CA MET A 2 -42.91 29.56 11.71
C MET A 2 -41.65 28.70 11.68
N ALA A 3 -41.78 27.42 11.33
CA ALA A 3 -40.64 26.55 11.12
C ALA A 3 -39.82 27.12 9.95
N SER A 4 -38.53 27.39 10.18
CA SER A 4 -37.62 27.78 9.11
C SER A 4 -37.60 26.66 8.06
N PRO A 5 -37.70 26.98 6.76
CA PRO A 5 -37.60 25.96 5.71
C PRO A 5 -36.24 25.25 5.82
N SER A 6 -36.25 23.92 5.66
CA SER A 6 -35.03 23.12 5.60
C SER A 6 -34.14 23.61 4.46
N PRO A 7 -32.83 23.79 4.67
CA PRO A 7 -31.95 24.32 3.64
C PRO A 7 -31.97 23.40 2.41
N PRO A 8 -31.94 23.97 1.19
CA PRO A 8 -31.91 23.17 -0.03
C PRO A 8 -30.63 22.33 -0.07
N SER A 9 -30.77 21.05 -0.44
CA SER A 9 -29.65 20.13 -0.69
C SER A 9 -29.00 20.41 -2.06
N VAL A 10 -28.69 21.68 -2.32
CA VAL A 10 -28.12 22.13 -3.60
C VAL A 10 -26.62 22.26 -3.40
N PHE A 11 -25.90 21.22 -3.83
CA PHE A 11 -24.45 21.22 -3.91
C PHE A 11 -23.99 21.95 -5.17
N LEU A 12 -22.77 22.50 -5.15
CA LEU A 12 -22.14 23.05 -6.35
C LEU A 12 -22.09 21.98 -7.46
N PRO A 13 -22.57 22.28 -8.69
CA PRO A 13 -22.52 21.38 -9.85
C PRO A 13 -21.11 21.24 -10.43
N ALA A 14 -20.15 20.84 -9.58
CA ALA A 14 -18.82 20.45 -10.02
C ALA A 14 -18.81 19.02 -10.56
N ASN A 15 -18.10 18.79 -11.66
CA ASN A 15 -17.81 17.47 -12.19
C ASN A 15 -16.36 17.08 -11.88
N PHE A 16 -16.16 15.81 -11.55
CA PHE A 16 -14.86 15.22 -11.26
C PHE A 16 -14.53 14.19 -12.33
N LYS A 17 -13.33 14.29 -12.91
CA LYS A 17 -12.77 13.29 -13.81
C LYS A 17 -11.36 12.95 -13.35
N MET A 18 -10.95 11.71 -13.52
CA MET A 18 -9.60 11.27 -13.20
C MET A 18 -8.82 11.00 -14.48
N SER A 19 -7.58 11.47 -14.54
CA SER A 19 -6.61 11.23 -15.61
C SER A 19 -5.39 10.50 -15.07
N ASN A 20 -4.56 9.95 -15.97
CA ASN A 20 -3.33 9.23 -15.64
C ASN A 20 -3.54 8.01 -14.71
N ALA A 21 -4.73 7.40 -14.75
CA ALA A 21 -5.04 6.14 -14.08
C ALA A 21 -5.52 5.12 -15.12
N GLN A 22 -5.02 3.88 -15.04
CA GLN A 22 -5.50 2.79 -15.90
C GLN A 22 -6.86 2.27 -15.41
N LEU A 23 -7.01 2.15 -14.09
CA LEU A 23 -8.26 1.73 -13.47
C LEU A 23 -8.52 2.54 -12.20
N ALA A 24 -9.55 3.40 -12.26
CA ALA A 24 -10.04 4.19 -11.13
C ALA A 24 -11.53 4.49 -11.31
N PHE A 25 -12.23 4.70 -10.20
CA PHE A 25 -13.63 5.12 -10.21
C PHE A 25 -13.99 5.95 -9.00
N PHE A 26 -15.00 6.81 -9.17
CA PHE A 26 -15.62 7.55 -8.09
C PHE A 26 -16.72 6.71 -7.44
N LEU A 27 -16.74 6.68 -6.13
CA LEU A 27 -17.76 6.02 -5.34
C LEU A 27 -19.00 6.91 -5.32
N ARG A 28 -20.13 6.36 -5.76
CA ARG A 28 -21.42 6.99 -5.54
C ARG A 28 -21.93 6.55 -4.17
N GLU A 29 -22.32 7.51 -3.35
CA GLU A 29 -23.09 7.20 -2.16
C GLU A 29 -24.35 6.44 -2.59
N ALA A 30 -24.61 5.29 -1.96
CA ALA A 30 -25.84 4.55 -2.19
C ALA A 30 -26.97 5.44 -1.66
N GLN A 31 -27.64 6.19 -2.55
CA GLN A 31 -28.89 6.83 -2.23
C GLN A 31 -29.84 5.72 -1.81
N THR A 32 -30.03 5.53 -0.51
CA THR A 32 -31.19 4.81 -0.02
C THR A 32 -32.38 5.68 -0.41
N THR A 33 -32.96 5.39 -1.57
CA THR A 33 -34.32 5.77 -1.92
C THR A 33 -35.24 5.07 -0.92
N GLY A 34 -35.29 5.61 0.30
CA GLY A 34 -36.31 5.33 1.30
C GLY A 34 -37.60 6.00 0.86
N GLN A 35 -38.19 5.43 -0.19
CA GLN A 35 -39.57 5.69 -0.54
C GLN A 35 -40.42 5.19 0.62
N THR A 36 -41.11 6.14 1.24
CA THR A 36 -42.32 6.02 2.05
C THR A 36 -43.03 4.66 1.98
N VAL A 37 -42.84 3.81 3.00
CA VAL A 37 -43.91 2.92 3.50
C VAL A 37 -43.81 2.96 5.02
N GLY A 38 -44.93 3.28 5.68
CA GLY A 38 -44.98 3.69 7.07
C GLY A 38 -44.48 2.65 8.09
N GLY A 39 -44.19 3.16 9.29
CA GLY A 39 -43.93 2.35 10.48
C GLY A 39 -42.57 2.67 11.10
N GLY A 40 -42.58 3.13 12.35
CA GLY A 40 -41.43 3.69 13.05
C GLY A 40 -40.22 2.77 13.18
N GLY A 41 -39.04 3.39 13.16
CA GLY A 41 -37.77 2.74 13.44
C GLY A 41 -36.63 3.74 13.31
N ARG A 42 -36.20 4.32 14.43
CA ARG A 42 -35.00 5.17 14.50
C ARG A 42 -33.78 4.33 14.13
N SER A 43 -33.11 4.67 13.03
CA SER A 43 -31.73 4.23 12.76
C SER A 43 -31.03 5.38 12.05
N ALA A 44 -30.03 5.92 12.72
CA ALA A 44 -29.35 7.14 12.37
C ALA A 44 -28.34 6.91 11.24
N SER A 45 -28.56 7.59 10.12
CA SER A 45 -27.51 8.19 9.27
C SER A 45 -28.21 9.21 8.38
N GLY A 46 -28.35 10.44 8.88
CA GLY A 46 -28.95 11.54 8.12
C GLY A 46 -28.13 11.89 6.87
N PRO A 47 -28.71 12.60 5.89
CA PRO A 47 -27.98 13.09 4.73
C PRO A 47 -26.85 14.00 5.23
N SER A 48 -25.63 13.80 4.73
CA SER A 48 -24.44 14.53 5.15
C SER A 48 -24.74 16.01 5.37
N SER A 49 -24.57 16.49 6.61
CA SER A 49 -24.74 17.90 7.02
C SER A 49 -23.60 18.80 6.51
N GLY A 50 -23.27 18.69 5.23
CA GLY A 50 -22.25 19.49 4.57
C GLY A 50 -22.78 20.88 4.23
N HIS A 51 -21.90 21.88 4.28
CA HIS A 51 -22.22 23.22 3.78
C HIS A 51 -22.64 23.11 2.28
N PRO A 52 -23.68 23.80 1.79
CA PRO A 52 -24.13 23.71 0.39
C PRO A 52 -23.05 24.03 -0.65
N LEU A 53 -22.03 24.80 -0.25
CA LEU A 53 -20.85 25.10 -1.08
C LEU A 53 -19.74 24.04 -1.02
N GLN A 54 -19.91 22.97 -0.24
CA GLN A 54 -18.88 21.95 -0.03
C GLN A 54 -19.42 20.58 -0.44
N ARG A 55 -18.78 19.98 -1.44
CA ARG A 55 -19.06 18.63 -1.93
C ARG A 55 -17.80 17.79 -1.81
N SER A 56 -17.93 16.60 -1.22
CA SER A 56 -16.85 15.62 -1.13
C SER A 56 -17.20 14.41 -1.99
N GLU A 57 -16.27 13.97 -2.82
CA GLU A 57 -16.39 12.76 -3.64
C GLU A 57 -15.30 11.78 -3.24
N SER A 58 -15.71 10.56 -2.90
CA SER A 58 -14.76 9.48 -2.60
C SER A 58 -14.37 8.77 -3.89
N PHE A 59 -13.13 8.35 -4.01
CA PHE A 59 -12.64 7.64 -5.18
C PHE A 59 -11.71 6.49 -4.78
N VAL A 60 -11.57 5.53 -5.68
CA VAL A 60 -10.64 4.42 -5.51
C VAL A 60 -9.75 4.32 -6.74
N VAL A 61 -8.45 4.22 -6.49
CA VAL A 61 -7.41 4.06 -7.51
C VAL A 61 -6.87 2.64 -7.41
N PHE A 62 -7.07 1.83 -8.45
CA PHE A 62 -6.63 0.44 -8.45
C PHE A 62 -5.32 0.24 -9.19
N GLN A 63 -5.20 0.74 -10.42
CA GLN A 63 -4.02 0.56 -11.27
C GLN A 63 -3.56 1.89 -11.87
N THR A 64 -2.35 2.33 -11.51
CA THR A 64 -1.66 3.47 -12.12
C THR A 64 -0.16 3.18 -12.16
N LYS A 65 0.49 3.62 -13.23
CA LYS A 65 1.95 3.64 -13.35
C LYS A 65 2.52 5.01 -12.99
N ASP A 66 1.76 6.06 -13.29
CA ASP A 66 2.08 7.45 -13.03
C ASP A 66 1.17 8.04 -11.94
N LEU A 67 1.50 9.22 -11.45
CA LEU A 67 0.67 9.92 -10.49
C LEU A 67 -0.65 10.35 -11.17
N PRO A 68 -1.81 9.84 -10.69
CA PRO A 68 -3.11 10.25 -11.20
C PRO A 68 -3.38 11.73 -10.89
N ALA A 69 -4.19 12.37 -11.73
CA ALA A 69 -4.66 13.73 -11.50
C ALA A 69 -6.19 13.77 -11.52
N ILE A 70 -6.75 14.66 -10.70
CA ILE A 70 -8.18 14.93 -10.66
C ILE A 70 -8.44 16.25 -11.38
N ASN A 71 -9.25 16.18 -12.43
CA ASN A 71 -9.82 17.33 -13.11
C ASN A 71 -11.16 17.68 -12.45
N ILE A 72 -11.25 18.90 -11.94
CA ILE A 72 -12.47 19.45 -11.33
C ILE A 72 -12.97 20.58 -12.23
N SER A 73 -14.19 20.46 -12.74
CA SER A 73 -14.80 21.48 -13.60
C SER A 73 -16.10 22.02 -13.01
N PHE A 74 -16.27 23.33 -13.01
CA PHE A 74 -17.46 24.05 -12.59
C PHE A 74 -17.79 25.14 -13.62
N GLY A 75 -18.79 24.88 -14.47
CA GLY A 75 -19.12 25.76 -15.59
C GLY A 75 -17.91 25.97 -16.53
N PRO A 76 -17.46 27.20 -16.80
CA PRO A 76 -16.30 27.48 -17.66
C PRO A 76 -14.95 27.31 -16.94
N PHE A 77 -14.96 27.09 -15.62
CA PHE A 77 -13.73 26.94 -14.84
C PHE A 77 -13.37 25.47 -14.72
N ALA A 78 -12.10 25.13 -14.98
CA ALA A 78 -11.57 23.80 -14.76
C ALA A 78 -10.17 23.89 -14.18
N GLN A 79 -9.85 22.98 -13.26
CA GLN A 79 -8.54 22.89 -12.63
C GLN A 79 -8.12 21.42 -12.56
N ASP A 80 -6.88 21.14 -12.95
CA ASP A 80 -6.24 19.85 -12.73
C ASP A 80 -5.41 19.89 -11.44
N GLN A 81 -5.57 18.87 -10.62
CA GLN A 81 -4.80 18.66 -9.40
C GLN A 81 -4.15 17.27 -9.43
N ALA A 82 -2.82 17.24 -9.51
CA ALA A 82 -2.07 16.00 -9.34
C ALA A 82 -2.22 15.48 -7.90
N LEU A 83 -2.45 14.18 -7.77
CA LEU A 83 -2.48 13.51 -6.47
C LEU A 83 -1.04 13.29 -5.99
N SER A 84 -0.82 13.55 -4.70
CA SER A 84 0.49 13.34 -4.10
C SER A 84 0.73 11.85 -3.86
N LYS A 85 2.01 11.43 -3.90
CA LYS A 85 2.38 10.02 -3.68
C LYS A 85 1.98 9.56 -2.28
N GLU A 86 2.06 10.44 -1.29
CA GLU A 86 1.79 10.17 0.12
C GLU A 86 0.32 9.82 0.37
N LEU A 87 -0.60 10.32 -0.47
CA LEU A 87 -2.02 9.97 -0.41
C LEU A 87 -2.32 8.59 -0.99
N LEU A 88 -1.49 8.13 -1.94
CA LEU A 88 -1.69 6.88 -2.68
C LEU A 88 -0.89 5.71 -2.12
N GLN A 89 0.27 5.99 -1.54
CA GLN A 89 1.22 5.00 -1.08
C GLN A 89 1.80 5.39 0.29
N PRO A 90 1.81 4.47 1.27
CA PRO A 90 2.59 4.68 2.48
C PRO A 90 4.09 4.69 2.15
N ALA A 91 4.87 5.46 2.92
CA ALA A 91 6.33 5.51 2.77
C ALA A 91 6.93 4.09 2.78
N SER A 92 7.82 3.81 1.83
CA SER A 92 8.47 2.51 1.65
C SER A 92 9.98 2.66 1.56
N PRO A 93 10.78 1.75 2.17
CA PRO A 93 12.22 1.69 1.93
C PRO A 93 12.61 1.42 0.47
N LEU A 94 11.66 0.95 -0.34
CA LEU A 94 11.83 0.69 -1.78
C LEU A 94 11.29 1.83 -2.66
N ASP A 95 11.07 3.02 -2.07
CA ASP A 95 10.58 4.16 -2.82
C ASP A 95 11.62 4.65 -3.83
N ILE A 96 11.19 4.74 -5.09
CA ILE A 96 11.96 5.34 -6.17
C ILE A 96 11.43 6.77 -6.38
N PRO A 97 12.29 7.80 -6.38
CA PRO A 97 11.87 9.18 -6.64
C PRO A 97 11.17 9.32 -7.99
N GLY A 98 10.05 10.04 -8.02
CA GLY A 98 9.28 10.29 -9.25
C GLY A 98 8.46 9.12 -9.76
N GLN A 99 8.42 7.99 -9.04
CA GLN A 99 7.71 6.78 -9.48
C GLN A 99 6.81 6.20 -8.39
N LEU A 100 5.68 5.64 -8.83
CA LEU A 100 4.72 4.98 -7.97
C LEU A 100 5.04 3.48 -7.90
N THR A 101 5.69 3.03 -6.81
CA THR A 101 6.11 1.63 -6.58
C THR A 101 5.15 0.92 -5.62
N VAL A 102 3.84 1.12 -5.83
CA VAL A 102 2.81 0.61 -4.91
C VAL A 102 2.89 -0.91 -4.82
N GLY A 103 3.12 -1.38 -3.59
CA GLY A 103 3.06 -2.80 -3.26
C GLY A 103 4.36 -3.57 -3.47
N TRP A 104 5.47 -2.90 -3.80
CA TRP A 104 6.79 -3.54 -3.81
C TRP A 104 7.18 -3.94 -2.40
N LYS A 105 7.54 -5.22 -2.23
CA LYS A 105 7.92 -5.82 -0.96
C LYS A 105 9.01 -6.84 -1.20
N VAL A 106 10.05 -6.79 -0.38
CA VAL A 106 10.99 -7.90 -0.28
C VAL A 106 10.28 -9.06 0.43
N ARG A 107 10.25 -10.22 -0.21
CA ARG A 107 9.78 -11.47 0.40
C ARG A 107 10.97 -12.39 0.66
N ALA A 108 10.83 -13.20 1.70
CA ALA A 108 11.82 -14.19 2.10
C ALA A 108 11.18 -15.58 2.07
N PHE A 109 11.96 -16.57 1.63
CA PHE A 109 11.59 -17.97 1.61
C PHE A 109 12.72 -18.77 2.26
N ILE A 110 12.41 -19.43 3.38
CA ILE A 110 13.37 -20.29 4.08
C ILE A 110 13.46 -21.60 3.30
N VAL A 111 14.64 -21.89 2.74
CA VAL A 111 14.85 -23.05 1.86
C VAL A 111 14.79 -24.36 2.65
N GLN A 112 15.43 -24.40 3.81
CA GLN A 112 15.34 -25.52 4.75
C GLN A 112 14.84 -25.03 6.12
N ALA A 113 13.68 -25.53 6.55
CA ALA A 113 13.11 -25.18 7.85
C ALA A 113 13.82 -25.86 9.04
N ARG A 114 14.63 -26.89 8.79
CA ARG A 114 15.39 -27.62 9.80
C ARG A 114 16.85 -27.65 9.41
N VAL A 115 17.71 -27.46 10.40
CA VAL A 115 19.17 -27.47 10.24
C VAL A 115 19.74 -28.47 11.24
N PHE A 116 20.68 -29.28 10.79
CA PHE A 116 21.31 -30.34 11.58
C PHE A 116 22.78 -30.01 11.85
N SER A 117 23.34 -30.52 12.94
CA SER A 117 24.73 -30.22 13.33
C SER A 117 25.76 -30.74 12.31
N ASN A 118 25.43 -31.80 11.56
CA ASN A 118 26.29 -32.34 10.48
C ASN A 118 26.20 -31.54 9.17
N ASN A 119 25.20 -30.66 9.04
CA ASN A 119 25.09 -29.70 7.94
C ASN A 119 24.46 -28.40 8.47
N PRO A 120 25.26 -27.57 9.16
CA PRO A 120 24.77 -26.40 9.88
C PRO A 120 24.52 -25.20 8.96
N THR A 121 24.06 -25.43 7.73
CA THR A 121 23.85 -24.36 6.74
C THR A 121 22.39 -23.89 6.73
N VAL A 122 22.19 -22.59 6.87
CA VAL A 122 20.91 -21.91 6.64
C VAL A 122 20.93 -21.24 5.27
N GLN A 123 19.89 -21.47 4.48
CA GLN A 123 19.67 -20.79 3.21
C GLN A 123 18.31 -20.10 3.22
N VAL A 124 18.32 -18.80 2.90
CA VAL A 124 17.10 -18.00 2.73
C VAL A 124 17.14 -17.33 1.38
N PHE A 125 16.12 -17.60 0.57
CA PHE A 125 15.94 -17.01 -0.74
C PHE A 125 15.07 -15.75 -0.62
N PHE A 126 15.56 -14.63 -1.13
CA PHE A 126 14.87 -13.35 -1.16
C PHE A 126 14.52 -12.96 -2.58
N TYR A 127 13.36 -12.34 -2.76
CA TYR A 127 12.90 -11.80 -4.04
C TYR A 127 12.02 -10.57 -3.83
N ILE A 128 11.95 -9.68 -4.82
CA ILE A 128 10.95 -8.60 -4.84
C ILE A 128 9.63 -9.16 -5.39
N ALA A 129 8.54 -8.84 -4.71
CA ALA A 129 7.18 -9.04 -5.21
C ALA A 129 6.42 -7.72 -5.14
N GLY A 130 5.46 -7.52 -6.02
CA GLY A 130 4.67 -6.30 -6.11
C GLY A 130 4.12 -6.11 -7.51
N ARG A 131 3.41 -5.01 -7.74
CA ARG A 131 2.97 -4.67 -9.09
C ARG A 131 4.14 -4.11 -9.91
N ASP A 132 4.24 -4.55 -11.16
CA ASP A 132 5.13 -4.00 -12.19
C ASP A 132 6.60 -3.92 -11.75
N TRP A 133 7.07 -4.75 -10.81
CA TRP A 133 8.44 -4.60 -10.28
C TRP A 133 9.54 -4.87 -11.31
N ASP A 134 9.21 -5.62 -12.37
CA ASP A 134 10.03 -6.00 -13.51
C ASP A 134 9.97 -5.03 -14.70
N ASP A 135 8.97 -4.15 -14.75
CA ASP A 135 8.72 -3.20 -15.85
C ASP A 135 9.65 -1.97 -15.81
N PHE A 136 10.40 -1.77 -14.72
CA PHE A 136 11.23 -0.60 -14.52
C PHE A 136 12.72 -0.92 -14.72
N LYS A 137 13.51 0.09 -15.12
CA LYS A 137 14.99 0.08 -14.99
C LYS A 137 15.44 0.08 -13.51
N ALA A 138 14.61 -0.43 -12.60
CA ALA A 138 14.81 -0.51 -11.16
C ALA A 138 15.91 -1.51 -10.77
N GLN A 139 16.46 -2.24 -11.75
CA GLN A 139 17.68 -3.04 -11.62
C GLN A 139 18.82 -2.26 -10.94
N ASP A 140 18.92 -0.96 -11.19
CA ASP A 140 19.96 -0.08 -10.63
C ASP A 140 19.70 0.30 -9.15
N ASN A 141 18.45 0.21 -8.70
CA ASN A 141 18.00 0.61 -7.36
C ASN A 141 17.65 -0.58 -6.44
N LEU A 142 18.07 -1.80 -6.79
CA LEU A 142 17.80 -2.98 -5.97
C LEU A 142 18.54 -2.93 -4.62
N PRO A 143 17.85 -3.14 -3.49
CA PRO A 143 18.47 -3.05 -2.16
C PRO A 143 19.46 -4.20 -1.88
N CYS A 144 20.36 -3.93 -0.93
CA CYS A 144 21.16 -4.96 -0.29
C CYS A 144 20.36 -5.59 0.84
N ILE A 145 20.28 -6.92 0.86
CA ILE A 145 19.59 -7.66 1.92
C ILE A 145 20.63 -8.08 2.96
N ARG A 146 20.27 -7.92 4.24
CA ARG A 146 21.06 -8.43 5.36
C ARG A 146 20.23 -9.46 6.12
N LEU A 147 20.75 -10.69 6.18
CA LEU A 147 20.18 -11.79 6.96
C LEU A 147 20.86 -11.82 8.32
N HIS A 148 20.05 -11.82 9.37
CA HIS A 148 20.48 -11.94 10.75
C HIS A 148 19.92 -13.24 11.32
N ALA A 149 20.78 -14.05 11.95
CA ALA A 149 20.35 -15.18 12.74
C ALA A 149 20.75 -14.96 14.20
N PHE A 150 19.82 -15.27 15.10
CA PHE A 150 19.98 -15.10 16.54
C PHE A 150 19.74 -16.42 17.24
N ARG A 151 20.57 -16.71 18.23
CA ARG A 151 20.31 -17.76 19.23
C ARG A 151 20.76 -17.21 20.59
N ASP A 152 19.82 -17.12 21.51
CA ASP A 152 20.01 -16.45 22.81
C ASP A 152 20.57 -15.03 22.61
N VAL A 153 21.78 -14.76 23.08
CA VAL A 153 22.50 -13.46 22.92
C VAL A 153 23.48 -13.43 21.74
N ARG A 154 23.58 -14.52 20.96
CA ARG A 154 24.56 -14.65 19.88
C ARG A 154 23.91 -14.29 18.55
N GLU A 155 24.55 -13.41 17.80
CA GLU A 155 24.11 -12.96 16.49
C GLU A 155 25.18 -13.24 15.44
N ILE A 156 24.75 -13.77 14.30
CA ILE A 156 25.59 -13.90 13.09
C ILE A 156 24.85 -13.28 11.91
N LYS A 157 25.62 -12.69 10.99
CA LYS A 157 25.08 -11.89 9.88
C LYS A 157 25.71 -12.33 8.58
N THR A 158 24.91 -12.31 7.53
CA THR A 158 25.38 -12.35 6.15
C THR A 158 24.60 -11.33 5.34
N SER A 159 25.14 -10.94 4.19
CA SER A 159 24.46 -10.01 3.29
C SER A 159 24.54 -10.50 1.87
N CYS A 160 23.51 -10.19 1.11
CA CYS A 160 23.44 -10.58 -0.29
C CYS A 160 22.77 -9.45 -1.09
N ARG A 161 23.26 -9.17 -2.31
CA ARG A 161 22.72 -8.11 -3.17
C ARG A 161 21.76 -8.73 -4.18
N MET A 162 20.55 -8.18 -4.28
CA MET A 162 19.58 -8.62 -5.29
C MET A 162 20.08 -8.25 -6.69
N ARG A 163 19.97 -9.20 -7.62
CA ARG A 163 20.52 -9.08 -8.98
C ARG A 163 19.65 -9.81 -10.00
N GLY A 164 19.88 -9.50 -11.27
CA GLY A 164 19.16 -10.05 -12.42
C GLY A 164 17.71 -9.54 -12.52
N ASN A 165 17.10 -9.82 -13.65
CA ASN A 165 15.74 -9.36 -13.97
C ASN A 165 14.69 -9.91 -13.01
N LEU A 166 15.01 -10.93 -12.19
CA LEU A 166 14.17 -11.53 -11.16
C LEU A 166 14.29 -10.86 -9.78
N ALA A 167 15.17 -9.85 -9.65
CA ALA A 167 15.46 -9.15 -8.39
C ALA A 167 15.62 -10.12 -7.20
N GLN A 168 16.40 -11.19 -7.40
CA GLN A 168 16.50 -12.31 -6.47
C GLN A 168 17.88 -12.39 -5.80
N CYS A 169 17.92 -13.02 -4.63
CA CYS A 169 19.15 -13.23 -3.88
C CYS A 169 19.07 -14.42 -2.92
N LEU A 170 20.06 -15.32 -2.95
CA LEU A 170 20.19 -16.40 -1.97
C LEU A 170 21.22 -16.01 -0.91
N ALA A 171 20.78 -15.82 0.32
CA ALA A 171 21.67 -15.61 1.46
C ALA A 171 21.96 -16.96 2.12
N GLN A 172 23.24 -17.27 2.28
CA GLN A 172 23.71 -18.48 2.96
C GLN A 172 24.51 -18.10 4.20
N LEU A 173 24.28 -18.83 5.28
CA LEU A 173 24.90 -18.60 6.59
C LEU A 173 25.20 -19.94 7.25
N GLU A 174 26.40 -20.08 7.79
CA GLU A 174 26.79 -21.27 8.55
C GLU A 174 26.59 -21.02 10.05
N LEU A 175 25.85 -21.90 10.70
CA LEU A 175 25.58 -21.84 12.13
C LEU A 175 26.77 -22.41 12.92
N PRO A 176 27.27 -21.70 13.95
CA PRO A 176 28.33 -22.22 14.78
C PRO A 176 27.96 -23.57 15.43
N PRO A 177 28.87 -24.55 15.52
CA PRO A 177 28.59 -25.83 16.19
C PRO A 177 28.10 -25.68 17.63
N SER A 178 28.54 -24.62 18.32
CA SER A 178 28.08 -24.28 19.68
C SER A 178 26.58 -24.02 19.77
N TRP A 179 25.92 -23.68 18.66
CA TRP A 179 24.48 -23.53 18.55
C TRP A 179 23.74 -24.87 18.41
N PHE A 180 24.40 -26.02 18.43
CA PHE A 180 23.70 -27.31 18.46
C PHE A 180 23.80 -28.00 19.83
N ASN A 181 24.58 -27.42 20.74
CA ASN A 181 24.73 -27.91 22.10
C ASN A 181 23.55 -27.40 22.95
N THR A 182 22.88 -28.31 23.66
CA THR A 182 21.77 -28.00 24.58
C THR A 182 22.21 -27.32 25.88
N ASN A 183 23.52 -27.24 26.12
CA ASN A 183 24.11 -26.79 27.40
C ASN A 183 24.62 -25.34 27.40
N VAL A 184 24.28 -24.51 26.40
CA VAL A 184 24.61 -23.09 26.46
C VAL A 184 23.53 -22.39 27.26
N ALA A 185 23.78 -22.22 28.56
CA ALA A 185 22.92 -21.44 29.45
C ALA A 185 22.83 -19.97 28.99
N PRO A 186 21.67 -19.30 29.13
CA PRO A 186 21.62 -17.86 29.02
C PRO A 186 22.43 -17.25 30.18
N LEU A 187 23.37 -16.36 29.85
CA LEU A 187 24.02 -15.49 30.83
C LEU A 187 23.09 -14.33 31.20
#